data_AF-A0A0P8AQM3-F1
#
_entry.id   AF-A0A0P8AQM3-F1
#
_cell.length_a   1.000
_cell.length_b   1.000
_cell.length_c   1.000
_cell.angle_alpha   90.00
_cell.angle_beta   90.00
_cell.angle_gamma   90.00
#
_symmetry.space_group_name_H-M   'P 1'
#
loop_
_entity.id
_entity.type
_entity.pdbx_description
1 polymer ?
#
loop_
_entity_poly.entity_id
_entity_poly.type
_entity_poly.pdbx_seq_one_letter_code
_entity_poly.pdbx_strand_id
1 'polypeptide(L)'
;MPAALQGRIFKEIFTIAKISAMDTQEYIAYQRSIKSYRDIKSGEISSYELGMEKGEKLGLEKGEKLGLEKGEKLGLEKGVESIIKKMHKNGAGADAISAMTGIELAKIESILSR
;
A
#
# COMPACT_ATOMS: atom_id res chain seq x y z
N MET A 1 -46.88 -52.12 -20.79
CA MET A 1 -45.88 -51.04 -21.00
C MET A 1 -44.58 -51.40 -20.29
N PRO A 2 -43.39 -51.08 -20.82
CA PRO A 2 -42.11 -51.50 -20.23
C PRO A 2 -41.82 -50.81 -18.89
N ALA A 3 -41.38 -51.56 -17.88
CA ALA A 3 -41.14 -51.08 -16.51
C ALA A 3 -40.09 -49.95 -16.42
N ALA A 4 -39.13 -49.90 -17.35
CA ALA A 4 -38.10 -48.86 -17.42
C ALA A 4 -38.65 -47.47 -17.81
N LEU A 5 -39.78 -47.41 -18.52
CA LEU A 5 -40.43 -46.17 -18.94
C LEU A 5 -41.31 -45.59 -17.83
N GLN A 6 -41.90 -46.45 -16.97
CA GLN A 6 -42.69 -46.01 -15.82
C GLN A 6 -41.83 -45.23 -14.81
N GLY A 7 -40.60 -45.67 -14.54
CA GLY A 7 -39.71 -44.98 -13.58
C GLY A 7 -39.22 -43.60 -14.06
N ARG A 8 -39.02 -43.42 -15.37
CA ARG A 8 -38.60 -42.13 -15.96
C ARG A 8 -39.75 -41.13 -15.99
N ILE A 9 -40.91 -41.55 -16.48
CA ILE A 9 -42.11 -40.70 -16.54
C ILE A 9 -42.56 -40.32 -15.12
N PHE A 10 -42.48 -41.24 -14.16
CA PHE A 10 -42.79 -40.96 -12.77
C PHE A 10 -41.82 -39.94 -12.15
N LYS A 11 -40.52 -40.03 -12.43
CA LYS A 11 -39.51 -39.05 -11.97
C LYS A 11 -39.73 -37.67 -12.57
N GLU A 12 -40.07 -37.58 -13.85
CA GLU A 12 -40.32 -36.28 -14.50
C GLU A 12 -41.58 -35.62 -13.95
N ILE A 13 -42.68 -36.35 -13.82
CA ILE A 13 -43.92 -35.84 -13.21
C ILE A 13 -43.69 -35.44 -11.75
N PHE A 14 -42.92 -36.21 -10.98
CA PHE A 14 -42.56 -35.89 -9.60
C PHE A 14 -41.64 -34.67 -9.48
N THR A 15 -40.75 -34.46 -10.45
CA THR A 15 -39.86 -33.28 -10.51
C THR A 15 -40.66 -32.03 -10.89
N ILE A 16 -41.57 -32.13 -11.85
CA ILE A 16 -42.48 -31.05 -12.24
C ILE A 16 -43.43 -30.71 -11.09
N ALA A 17 -43.95 -31.71 -10.37
CA ALA A 17 -44.76 -31.52 -9.18
C ALA A 17 -43.97 -30.90 -8.02
N LYS A 18 -42.69 -31.28 -7.81
CA LYS A 18 -41.81 -30.63 -6.83
C LYS A 18 -41.47 -29.18 -7.17
N ILE A 19 -41.25 -28.87 -8.45
CA ILE A 19 -40.99 -27.49 -8.90
C ILE A 19 -42.26 -26.65 -8.82
N SER A 20 -43.43 -27.22 -9.10
CA SER A 20 -44.73 -26.54 -9.00
C SER A 20 -45.25 -26.45 -7.56
N ALA A 21 -44.81 -27.34 -6.67
CA ALA A 21 -45.12 -27.33 -5.23
C ALA A 21 -44.06 -26.62 -4.38
N MET A 22 -42.93 -26.20 -4.97
CA MET A 22 -41.97 -25.31 -4.32
C MET A 22 -42.55 -23.90 -4.32
N ASP A 23 -43.04 -23.54 -3.14
CA ASP A 23 -43.58 -22.25 -2.81
C ASP A 23 -42.58 -21.16 -3.20
N THR A 24 -43.04 -20.19 -4.00
CA THR A 24 -42.23 -19.14 -4.62
C THR A 24 -41.35 -18.40 -3.59
N GLN A 25 -41.71 -18.46 -2.32
CA GLN A 25 -40.99 -17.94 -1.16
C GLN A 25 -39.63 -18.61 -0.88
N GLU A 26 -39.49 -19.93 -0.98
CA GLU A 26 -38.23 -20.61 -0.61
C GLU A 26 -37.13 -20.35 -1.64
N TYR A 27 -37.48 -20.33 -2.93
CA TYR A 27 -36.56 -19.95 -4.00
C TYR A 27 -36.13 -18.48 -3.88
N ILE A 28 -37.07 -17.58 -3.56
CA ILE A 28 -36.78 -16.17 -3.29
C ILE A 28 -35.88 -16.01 -2.05
N ALA A 29 -36.11 -16.78 -0.98
CA ALA A 29 -35.29 -16.77 0.23
C ALA A 29 -33.86 -17.26 -0.05
N TYR A 30 -33.71 -18.32 -0.84
CA TYR A 30 -32.40 -18.83 -1.27
C TYR A 30 -31.64 -17.80 -2.13
N GLN A 31 -32.31 -17.17 -3.10
CA GLN A 31 -31.70 -16.11 -3.91
C GLN A 31 -31.31 -14.88 -3.07
N ARG A 32 -32.14 -14.49 -2.10
CA ARG A 32 -31.79 -13.42 -1.13
C ARG A 32 -30.58 -13.78 -0.28
N SER A 33 -30.46 -15.05 0.13
CA SER A 33 -29.30 -15.54 0.89
C SER A 33 -28.01 -15.46 0.06
N ILE A 34 -28.03 -15.91 -1.20
CA ILE A 34 -26.88 -15.81 -2.10
C ILE A 34 -26.49 -14.34 -2.31
N LYS A 35 -27.47 -13.46 -2.52
CA LYS A 35 -27.23 -12.03 -2.67
C LYS A 35 -26.59 -11.43 -1.41
N SER A 36 -27.12 -11.73 -0.23
CA SER A 36 -26.57 -11.26 1.04
C SER A 36 -25.13 -11.73 1.27
N TYR A 37 -24.82 -12.99 0.94
CA TYR A 37 -23.46 -13.52 1.03
C TYR A 37 -22.49 -12.78 0.09
N ARG A 38 -22.95 -12.49 -1.14
CA ARG A 38 -22.16 -11.73 -2.12
C ARG A 38 -21.91 -10.29 -1.67
N ASP A 39 -22.92 -9.61 -1.16
CA ASP A 39 -22.82 -8.22 -0.69
C ASP A 39 -21.85 -8.11 0.50
N ILE A 40 -21.90 -9.05 1.45
CA ILE A 40 -20.95 -9.12 2.58
C ILE A 40 -19.52 -9.35 2.05
N LYS A 41 -19.33 -10.31 1.14
CA LYS A 41 -18.01 -10.61 0.56
C LYS A 41 -17.45 -9.44 -0.26
N SER A 42 -18.29 -8.73 -1.01
CA SER A 42 -17.90 -7.52 -1.74
C SER A 42 -17.52 -6.38 -0.80
N GLY A 43 -18.22 -6.23 0.33
CA GLY A 43 -17.85 -5.26 1.37
C GLY A 43 -16.50 -5.56 2.03
N GLU A 44 -16.21 -6.83 2.33
CA GLU A 44 -14.91 -7.28 2.84
C GLU A 44 -13.77 -7.01 1.85
N ILE A 45 -13.94 -7.40 0.59
CA ILE A 45 -12.92 -7.20 -0.46
C ILE A 45 -12.65 -5.70 -0.65
N SER A 46 -13.70 -4.88 -0.76
CA SER A 46 -13.56 -3.44 -0.92
C SER A 46 -12.86 -2.79 0.28
N SER A 47 -13.15 -3.24 1.51
CA SER A 47 -12.49 -2.73 2.71
C SER A 47 -11.01 -3.13 2.77
N TYR A 48 -10.68 -4.36 2.36
CA TYR A 48 -9.31 -4.84 2.28
C TYR A 48 -8.50 -4.10 1.22
N GLU A 49 -9.05 -3.95 0.01
CA GLU A 49 -8.43 -3.20 -1.09
C GLU A 49 -8.20 -1.73 -0.71
N LEU A 50 -9.18 -1.08 -0.09
CA LEU A 50 -9.04 0.31 0.37
C LEU A 50 -8.01 0.44 1.50
N GLY A 51 -7.90 -0.57 2.36
CA GLY A 51 -6.89 -0.62 3.42
C GLY A 51 -5.47 -0.75 2.86
N MET A 52 -5.30 -1.63 1.87
CA MET A 52 -4.05 -1.82 1.12
C MET A 52 -3.63 -0.54 0.40
N GLU A 53 -4.53 0.07 -0.38
CA GLU A 53 -4.26 1.29 -1.16
C GLU A 53 -3.86 2.46 -0.24
N LYS A 54 -4.59 2.65 0.87
CA LYS A 54 -4.24 3.67 1.87
C LYS A 54 -2.91 3.39 2.55
N GLY A 55 -2.63 2.12 2.87
CA GLY A 55 -1.37 1.70 3.49
C GLY A 55 -0.17 1.97 2.59
N GLU A 56 -0.27 1.59 1.31
CA GLU A 56 0.76 1.79 0.30
C GLU A 56 1.01 3.28 0.06
N LYS A 57 -0.05 4.06 -0.18
CA LYS A 57 0.06 5.50 -0.40
C LYS A 57 0.70 6.23 0.78
N LEU A 58 0.28 5.91 2.01
CA LEU A 58 0.84 6.52 3.21
C LEU A 58 2.30 6.09 3.45
N GLY A 59 2.64 4.83 3.16
CA GLY A 59 4.00 4.30 3.26
C GLY A 59 4.95 4.97 2.29
N LEU A 60 4.54 5.11 1.03
CA LEU A 60 5.33 5.74 -0.03
C LEU A 60 5.53 7.24 0.25
N GLU A 61 4.46 7.97 0.59
CA GLU A 61 4.54 9.42 0.84
C GLU A 61 5.41 9.75 2.07
N LYS A 62 5.29 8.95 3.15
CA LYS A 62 6.14 9.12 4.33
C LYS A 62 7.59 8.71 4.05
N GLY A 63 7.80 7.62 3.32
CA GLY A 63 9.13 7.14 2.96
C GLY A 63 9.89 8.13 2.08
N GLU A 64 9.21 8.70 1.09
CA GLU A 64 9.76 9.69 0.17
C GLU A 64 10.11 10.99 0.90
N LYS A 65 9.18 11.57 1.69
CA LYS A 65 9.45 12.78 2.47
C LYS A 65 10.63 12.60 3.42
N LEU A 66 10.65 11.51 4.18
CA LEU A 66 11.72 11.25 5.14
C LEU A 66 13.06 10.98 4.46
N GLY A 67 13.05 10.27 3.32
CA GLY A 67 14.23 9.98 2.52
C GLY A 67 14.82 11.24 1.89
N LEU A 68 13.97 12.11 1.34
CA LEU A 68 14.37 13.35 0.68
C LEU A 68 14.92 14.36 1.70
N GLU A 69 14.23 14.60 2.81
CA GLU A 69 14.73 15.52 3.85
C GLU A 69 16.06 15.05 4.47
N LYS A 70 16.19 13.75 4.75
CA LYS A 70 17.45 13.20 5.29
C LYS A 70 18.56 13.23 4.25
N GLY A 71 18.24 12.92 2.99
CA GLY A 71 19.17 12.94 1.88
C GLY A 71 19.71 14.34 1.60
N GLU A 72 18.84 15.34 1.57
CA GLU A 72 19.21 16.74 1.36
C GLU A 72 20.08 17.27 2.50
N LYS A 73 19.70 17.06 3.76
CA LYS A 73 20.50 17.49 4.91
C LYS A 73 21.89 16.84 4.91
N LEU A 74 21.96 15.53 4.72
CA LEU A 74 23.23 14.81 4.71
C LEU A 74 24.09 15.19 3.49
N GLY A 75 23.47 15.43 2.34
CA GLY A 75 24.13 15.89 1.12
C GLY A 75 24.72 17.28 1.28
N LEU A 76 23.96 18.22 1.86
CA LEU A 76 24.43 19.56 2.17
C LEU A 76 25.60 19.55 3.17
N GLU A 77 25.48 18.79 4.27
CA GLU A 77 26.55 18.66 5.27
C GLU A 77 27.84 18.10 4.65
N LYS A 78 27.74 16.98 3.91
CA LYS A 78 28.90 16.40 3.20
C LYS A 78 29.47 17.35 2.15
N GLY A 79 28.61 18.12 1.47
CA GLY A 79 29.01 19.13 0.50
C GLY A 79 29.85 20.22 1.16
N VAL A 80 29.36 20.78 2.27
CA VAL A 80 30.06 21.79 3.07
C VAL A 80 31.40 21.25 3.59
N GLU A 81 31.41 20.03 4.16
CA GLU A 81 32.65 19.39 4.60
C GLU A 81 33.67 19.23 3.46
N SER A 82 33.20 18.84 2.27
CA SER A 82 34.07 18.66 1.10
C SER A 82 34.69 19.98 0.62
N ILE A 83 33.93 21.08 0.69
CA ILE A 83 34.39 22.42 0.30
C ILE A 83 35.45 22.89 1.30
N ILE A 84 35.20 22.76 2.60
CA ILE A 84 36.16 23.11 3.65
C ILE A 84 37.47 22.34 3.48
N LYS A 85 37.40 21.02 3.28
CA LYS A 85 38.58 20.17 3.05
C LYS A 85 39.34 20.58 1.78
N LYS A 86 38.65 20.95 0.69
CA LYS A 86 39.28 21.44 -0.55
C LYS A 86 39.95 22.80 -0.34
N MET A 87 39.29 23.74 0.34
CA MET A 87 39.84 25.05 0.64
C MET A 87 41.11 24.94 1.49
N HIS A 88 41.08 24.09 2.51
CA HIS A 88 42.25 23.84 3.36
C HIS A 88 43.40 23.19 2.57
N LYS A 89 43.11 22.21 1.71
CA LYS A 89 44.12 21.61 0.81
C LYS A 89 44.74 22.62 -0.16
N ASN A 90 44.00 23.64 -0.56
CA ASN A 90 44.48 24.73 -1.41
C ASN A 90 45.26 25.80 -0.63
N GLY A 91 45.54 25.59 0.67
CA GLY A 91 46.34 26.48 1.49
C GLY A 91 45.56 27.59 2.20
N ALA A 92 44.22 27.56 2.16
CA ALA A 92 43.41 28.48 2.97
C ALA A 92 43.45 28.06 4.44
N GLY A 93 43.88 28.96 5.33
CA GLY A 93 43.80 28.76 6.77
C GLY A 93 42.35 28.72 7.27
N ALA A 94 42.12 28.11 8.43
CA ALA A 94 40.78 27.98 9.02
C ALA A 94 40.08 29.35 9.20
N ASP A 95 40.83 30.39 9.57
CA ASP A 95 40.34 31.77 9.70
C ASP A 95 39.84 32.34 8.36
N ALA A 96 40.57 32.09 7.28
CA ALA A 96 40.18 32.54 5.94
C ALA A 96 38.93 31.78 5.45
N ILE A 97 38.84 30.48 5.72
CA ILE A 97 37.65 29.69 5.38
C ILE A 97 36.44 30.17 6.17
N SER A 98 36.59 30.49 7.46
CA SER A 98 35.52 31.05 8.28
C SER A 98 35.02 32.37 7.72
N ALA A 99 35.95 33.28 7.38
CA ALA A 99 35.60 34.57 6.79
C ALA A 99 34.91 34.44 5.41
N MET A 100 35.32 33.48 4.57
CA MET A 100 34.77 33.29 3.22
C MET A 100 33.43 32.55 3.20
N THR A 101 33.21 31.63 4.13
CA THR A 101 32.02 30.75 4.16
C THR A 101 30.98 31.17 5.20
N GLY A 102 31.36 32.03 6.15
CA GLY A 102 30.51 32.41 7.28
C GLY A 102 30.30 31.29 8.30
N ILE A 103 31.06 30.19 8.21
CA ILE A 103 31.00 29.06 9.13
C ILE A 103 31.89 29.34 10.34
N GLU A 104 31.42 28.97 11.53
CA GLU A 104 32.21 29.11 12.75
C GLU A 104 33.53 28.34 12.68
N LEU A 105 34.60 28.96 13.16
CA LEU A 105 35.93 28.38 13.27
C LEU A 105 35.93 27.00 13.93
N ALA A 106 35.24 26.86 15.07
CA ALA A 106 35.15 25.59 15.80
C ALA A 106 34.56 24.45 14.94
N LYS A 107 33.58 24.76 14.08
CA LYS A 107 32.98 23.78 13.17
C LYS A 107 33.93 23.42 12.04
N ILE A 108 34.68 24.38 11.50
CA ILE A 108 35.72 24.15 10.49
C ILE A 108 36.84 23.27 11.06
N GLU A 109 37.33 23.58 12.26
CA GLU A 109 38.37 22.81 12.95
C GLU A 109 37.91 21.38 13.22
N SER A 110 36.67 21.18 13.70
CA SER A 110 36.10 19.84 13.89
C SER A 110 36.00 19.03 12.60
N ILE A 111 35.81 19.67 11.44
CA ILE A 111 35.73 19.01 10.14
C ILE A 111 37.13 18.68 9.61
N LEU A 112 38.12 19.53 9.88
CA LEU A 112 39.51 19.34 9.47
C LEU A 112 40.25 18.36 10.38
N SER A 113 39.87 18.24 11.66
CA SER A 113 40.40 17.26 12.61
C SER A 113 39.89 15.84 12.37
N ARG A 114 38.92 15.65 11.46
CA ARG A 114 38.24 14.39 11.16
C ARG A 114 38.69 13.78 9.83
#